data_AF-A0A085FBV1-F1
#
_entry.id   AF-A0A085FBV1-F1
#
_cell.length_a   1.000
_cell.length_b   1.000
_cell.length_c   1.000
_cell.angle_alpha   90.00
_cell.angle_beta   90.00
_cell.angle_gamma   90.00
#
_symmetry.space_group_name_H-M   'P 1'
#
loop_
_entity.id
_entity.type
_entity.pdbx_description
1 polymer ?
#
loop_
_entity_poly.entity_id
_entity_poly.type
_entity_poly.pdbx_seq_one_letter_code
_entity_poly.pdbx_strand_id
1 'polypeptide(L)'
;MRILLIDNYDSFTWNLVHLIGGLGAEVEVRRNDALTAEEALGGGHDAIVLSPGPCTPNEAGICLELVRRGADRKPIFGVCLGLQTIGQAFGGEIVRAPLPMHGKISTISHHARGLFHGVNGPIQATRYHSLIVARESCPTELEIEAATEDGQIMALSHRSLPVHGVQFHPESIASEHGATILRNFLGLAERWSQTQDRAALSETA
;
A
#
# COMPACT_ATOMS: atom_id res chain seq x y z
N MET A 1 -15.17 5.60 -7.34
CA MET A 1 -13.75 5.91 -7.09
C MET A 1 -12.91 5.36 -8.24
N ARG A 2 -12.03 6.18 -8.82
CA ARG A 2 -11.08 5.80 -9.88
C ARG A 2 -9.69 5.60 -9.28
N ILE A 3 -9.11 4.43 -9.50
CA ILE A 3 -7.82 4.03 -8.95
C ILE A 3 -6.81 3.92 -10.07
N LEU A 4 -5.64 4.54 -9.90
CA LEU A 4 -4.47 4.24 -10.72
C LEU A 4 -3.67 3.13 -10.04
N LEU A 5 -3.58 1.98 -10.68
CA LEU A 5 -2.73 0.88 -10.22
C LEU A 5 -1.43 0.89 -11.03
N ILE A 6 -0.30 1.09 -10.34
CA ILE A 6 1.04 0.98 -10.91
C ILE A 6 1.48 -0.48 -10.86
N ASP A 7 1.53 -1.12 -12.02
CA ASP A 7 2.00 -2.49 -12.21
C ASP A 7 3.52 -2.53 -12.25
N ASN A 8 4.11 -3.17 -11.25
CA ASN A 8 5.54 -3.44 -11.17
C ASN A 8 5.92 -4.78 -11.84
N TYR A 9 5.23 -5.16 -12.91
CA TYR A 9 5.44 -6.40 -13.67
C TYR A 9 5.19 -7.67 -12.86
N ASP A 10 4.11 -7.70 -12.09
CA ASP A 10 3.78 -8.82 -11.20
C ASP A 10 2.58 -9.64 -11.67
N SER A 11 2.66 -10.95 -11.49
CA SER A 11 1.58 -11.88 -11.87
C SER A 11 0.30 -11.69 -11.06
N PHE A 12 0.38 -11.10 -9.86
CA PHE A 12 -0.76 -10.89 -8.95
C PHE A 12 -1.44 -9.52 -9.15
N THR A 13 -0.90 -8.65 -10.01
CA THR A 13 -1.51 -7.34 -10.32
C THR A 13 -2.98 -7.45 -10.66
N TRP A 14 -3.37 -8.40 -11.51
CA TRP A 14 -4.77 -8.56 -11.91
C TRP A 14 -5.68 -9.11 -10.80
N ASN A 15 -5.13 -9.80 -9.79
CA ASN A 15 -5.92 -10.18 -8.61
C ASN A 15 -6.28 -8.95 -7.79
N LEU A 16 -5.36 -7.98 -7.65
CA LEU A 16 -5.68 -6.67 -7.04
C LEU A 16 -6.73 -5.93 -7.87
N VAL A 17 -6.61 -5.90 -9.19
CA VAL A 17 -7.60 -5.27 -10.09
C VAL A 17 -8.99 -5.87 -9.84
N HIS A 18 -9.13 -7.19 -9.85
CA HIS A 18 -10.40 -7.86 -9.63
C HIS A 18 -10.95 -7.61 -8.22
N LEU A 19 -10.09 -7.65 -7.21
CA LEU A 19 -10.51 -7.46 -5.82
C LEU A 19 -10.99 -6.02 -5.58
N ILE A 20 -10.27 -5.02 -6.09
CA ILE A 20 -10.65 -3.61 -6.00
C ILE A 20 -11.90 -3.33 -6.86
N GLY A 21 -11.96 -3.89 -8.06
CA GLY A 21 -13.13 -3.79 -8.95
C GLY A 21 -14.40 -4.38 -8.32
N GLY A 22 -14.29 -5.53 -7.64
CA GLY A 22 -15.38 -6.14 -6.89
C GLY A 22 -15.88 -5.31 -5.71
N LEU A 23 -15.11 -4.29 -5.27
CA LEU A 23 -15.52 -3.31 -4.26
C LEU A 23 -16.17 -2.05 -4.87
N GLY A 24 -16.35 -2.00 -6.20
CA GLY A 24 -17.03 -0.91 -6.90
C GLY A 24 -16.11 0.24 -7.36
N ALA A 25 -14.79 0.05 -7.32
CA ALA A 25 -13.84 1.02 -7.84
C ALA A 25 -13.45 0.70 -9.30
N GLU A 26 -13.27 1.74 -10.11
CA GLU A 26 -12.74 1.62 -11.47
C GLU A 26 -11.22 1.64 -11.41
N VAL A 27 -10.55 0.64 -11.99
CA VAL A 27 -9.08 0.52 -11.93
C VAL A 27 -8.48 0.72 -13.31
N GLU A 28 -7.60 1.72 -13.42
CA GLU A 28 -6.72 1.89 -14.57
C GLU A 28 -5.34 1.35 -14.22
N VAL A 29 -4.83 0.42 -15.02
CA VAL A 29 -3.51 -0.17 -14.82
C VAL A 29 -2.49 0.49 -15.74
N ARG A 30 -1.37 0.93 -15.18
CA ARG A 30 -0.21 1.41 -15.94
C ARG A 30 1.06 0.77 -15.39
N ARG A 31 2.02 0.46 -16.26
CA ARG A 31 3.33 -0.04 -15.81
C ARG A 31 4.14 1.09 -15.17
N ASN A 32 5.05 0.72 -14.29
CA ASN A 32 5.91 1.66 -13.54
C ASN A 32 6.87 2.51 -14.41
N ASP A 33 6.96 2.23 -15.70
CA ASP A 33 7.78 2.91 -16.71
C ASP A 33 6.94 3.58 -17.82
N ALA A 34 5.60 3.47 -17.76
CA ALA A 34 4.70 3.92 -18.81
C ALA A 34 4.28 5.40 -18.70
N LEU A 35 4.57 6.04 -17.57
CA LEU A 35 4.27 7.44 -17.28
C LEU A 35 5.23 7.98 -16.23
N THR A 36 5.31 9.30 -16.11
CA THR A 36 6.04 10.00 -15.06
C THR A 36 5.23 10.08 -13.76
N ALA A 37 5.90 10.35 -12.64
CA ALA A 37 5.23 10.57 -11.36
C ALA A 37 4.25 11.76 -11.41
N GLU A 38 4.59 12.83 -12.16
CA GLU A 38 3.70 13.99 -12.27
C GLU A 38 2.46 13.69 -13.11
N GLU A 39 2.58 12.93 -14.20
CA GLU A 39 1.40 12.48 -14.96
C GLU A 39 0.49 11.59 -14.12
N ALA A 40 1.06 10.73 -13.27
CA ALA A 40 0.30 9.87 -12.36
C ALA A 40 -0.46 10.69 -11.31
N LEU A 41 0.15 11.75 -10.78
CA LEU A 41 -0.45 12.64 -9.78
C LEU A 41 -1.41 13.67 -10.39
N GLY A 42 -1.20 14.06 -11.64
CA GLY A 42 -2.10 14.94 -12.39
C GLY A 42 -3.32 14.22 -12.97
N GLY A 43 -3.26 12.88 -13.04
CA GLY A 43 -4.39 12.04 -13.46
C GLY A 43 -5.62 12.25 -12.57
N GLY A 44 -6.80 12.26 -13.18
CA GLY A 44 -8.10 12.38 -12.49
C GLY A 44 -8.49 11.14 -11.67
N HIS A 45 -7.51 10.46 -11.08
CA HIS A 45 -7.67 9.31 -10.19
C HIS A 45 -7.78 9.77 -8.74
N ASP A 46 -8.62 9.12 -7.97
CA ASP A 46 -8.87 9.45 -6.57
C ASP A 46 -7.79 8.89 -5.63
N ALA A 47 -7.15 7.79 -6.02
CA ALA A 47 -6.07 7.16 -5.25
C ALA A 47 -5.13 6.34 -6.14
N ILE A 48 -3.95 6.03 -5.60
CA ILE A 48 -2.90 5.26 -6.27
C ILE A 48 -2.65 3.97 -5.51
N VAL A 49 -2.51 2.85 -6.24
CA VAL A 49 -2.12 1.55 -5.70
C VAL A 49 -0.80 1.13 -6.34
N LEU A 50 0.21 0.82 -5.53
CA LEU A 50 1.48 0.25 -5.97
C LEU A 50 1.43 -1.27 -5.81
N SER A 51 1.49 -2.00 -6.93
CA SER A 51 1.40 -3.46 -6.92
C SER A 51 2.66 -4.10 -6.32
N PRO A 52 2.60 -5.42 -6.01
CA PRO A 52 3.81 -6.22 -5.84
C PRO A 52 4.67 -6.21 -7.11
N GLY A 53 5.90 -6.70 -7.00
CA GLY A 53 6.80 -6.86 -8.13
C GLY A 53 8.04 -7.66 -7.76
N PRO A 54 8.78 -8.17 -8.77
CA PRO A 54 10.17 -8.56 -8.58
C PRO A 54 11.00 -7.30 -8.26
N CYS A 55 12.27 -7.46 -7.88
CA CYS A 55 13.26 -6.39 -7.61
C CYS A 55 13.09 -5.58 -6.30
N THR A 56 13.97 -4.59 -6.11
CA THR A 56 13.92 -3.65 -4.98
C THR A 56 13.20 -2.37 -5.40
N PRO A 57 12.79 -1.50 -4.46
CA PRO A 57 12.21 -0.21 -4.82
C PRO A 57 13.09 0.68 -5.70
N ASN A 58 14.42 0.46 -5.72
CA ASN A 58 15.33 1.24 -6.57
C ASN A 58 15.14 0.96 -8.06
N GLU A 59 14.67 -0.23 -8.43
CA GLU A 59 14.44 -0.60 -9.82
C GLU A 59 12.95 -0.52 -10.22
N ALA A 60 12.07 -0.11 -9.30
CA ALA A 60 10.61 -0.06 -9.47
C ALA A 60 10.12 1.21 -10.20
N GLY A 61 10.83 1.63 -11.24
CA GLY A 61 10.45 2.77 -12.10
C GLY A 61 10.11 4.04 -11.30
N ILE A 62 8.94 4.61 -11.54
CA ILE A 62 8.50 5.85 -10.90
C ILE A 62 8.13 5.72 -9.42
N CYS A 63 8.02 4.52 -8.87
CA CYS A 63 7.34 4.28 -7.60
C CYS A 63 7.92 5.09 -6.42
N LEU A 64 9.25 5.19 -6.29
CA LEU A 64 9.88 5.99 -5.23
C LEU A 64 9.59 7.49 -5.37
N GLU A 65 9.68 8.03 -6.59
CA GLU A 65 9.38 9.43 -6.87
C GLU A 65 7.90 9.73 -6.64
N LEU A 66 7.03 8.80 -7.04
CA LEU A 66 5.59 8.90 -6.88
C LEU A 66 5.17 8.97 -5.41
N VAL A 67 5.76 8.15 -4.54
CA VAL A 67 5.49 8.26 -3.08
C VAL A 67 6.01 9.58 -2.54
N ARG A 68 7.26 9.96 -2.84
CA ARG A 68 7.89 11.18 -2.31
C ARG A 68 7.13 12.45 -2.69
N ARG A 69 6.60 12.52 -3.91
CA ARG A 69 5.85 13.68 -4.41
C ARG A 69 4.36 13.60 -4.17
N GLY A 70 3.83 12.40 -3.96
CA GLY A 70 2.39 12.14 -3.95
C GLY A 70 1.79 11.98 -2.57
N ALA A 71 2.59 11.73 -1.53
CA ALA A 71 2.11 11.37 -0.21
C ALA A 71 1.15 12.40 0.40
N ASP A 72 1.31 13.69 0.11
CA ASP A 72 0.45 14.79 0.56
C ASP A 72 -0.57 15.25 -0.49
N ARG A 73 -0.54 14.67 -1.70
CA ARG A 73 -1.41 15.04 -2.83
C ARG A 73 -2.50 14.02 -3.13
N LYS A 74 -2.25 12.74 -2.86
CA LYS A 74 -3.21 11.66 -3.11
C LYS A 74 -3.06 10.54 -2.09
N PRO A 75 -4.15 9.82 -1.78
CA PRO A 75 -4.09 8.54 -1.08
C PRO A 75 -3.26 7.51 -1.86
N ILE A 76 -2.34 6.84 -1.16
CA ILE A 76 -1.45 5.83 -1.72
C ILE A 76 -1.55 4.54 -0.91
N PHE A 77 -1.73 3.41 -1.60
CA PHE A 77 -1.68 2.07 -1.00
C PHE A 77 -0.59 1.21 -1.64
N GLY A 78 0.30 0.63 -0.84
CA GLY A 78 1.36 -0.25 -1.32
C GLY A 78 1.18 -1.71 -0.90
N VAL A 79 1.36 -2.64 -1.83
CA VAL A 79 1.35 -4.09 -1.54
C VAL A 79 2.74 -4.67 -1.81
N CYS A 80 3.29 -5.40 -0.85
CA CYS A 80 4.60 -6.05 -0.95
C CYS A 80 5.72 -5.07 -1.36
N LEU A 81 6.18 -5.08 -2.62
CA LEU A 81 7.09 -4.08 -3.18
C LEU A 81 6.56 -2.64 -3.01
N GLY A 82 5.23 -2.45 -3.09
CA GLY A 82 4.61 -1.16 -2.82
C GLY A 82 4.81 -0.69 -1.38
N LEU A 83 4.68 -1.56 -0.37
CA LEU A 83 4.98 -1.20 1.03
C LEU A 83 6.48 -0.93 1.22
N GLN A 84 7.36 -1.72 0.58
CA GLN A 84 8.80 -1.48 0.63
C GLN A 84 9.15 -0.12 0.02
N THR A 85 8.51 0.24 -1.09
CA THR A 85 8.66 1.56 -1.71
C THR A 85 8.25 2.66 -0.75
N ILE A 86 7.11 2.51 -0.05
CA ILE A 86 6.67 3.47 0.96
C ILE A 86 7.72 3.58 2.07
N GLY A 87 8.14 2.47 2.67
CA GLY A 87 9.15 2.46 3.72
C GLY A 87 10.43 3.19 3.30
N GLN A 88 10.94 2.88 2.10
CA GLN A 88 12.16 3.47 1.58
C GLN A 88 12.00 4.95 1.17
N ALA A 89 10.83 5.35 0.66
CA ALA A 89 10.56 6.74 0.29
C ALA A 89 10.63 7.69 1.49
N PHE A 90 10.25 7.20 2.68
CA PHE A 90 10.36 7.93 3.96
C PHE A 90 11.68 7.69 4.71
N GLY A 91 12.64 6.96 4.13
CA GLY A 91 13.99 6.80 4.69
C GLY A 91 14.25 5.48 5.42
N GLY A 92 13.31 4.53 5.41
CA GLY A 92 13.54 3.18 5.91
C GLY A 92 14.49 2.37 5.01
N GLU A 93 15.25 1.47 5.60
CA GLU A 93 16.15 0.58 4.88
C GLU A 93 15.42 -0.69 4.42
N ILE A 94 15.71 -1.15 3.20
CA ILE A 94 15.22 -2.41 2.66
C ILE A 94 16.29 -3.48 2.83
N VAL A 95 16.00 -4.49 3.64
CA VAL A 95 16.92 -5.57 3.98
C VAL A 95 16.34 -6.92 3.58
N ARG A 96 17.20 -7.93 3.50
CA ARG A 96 16.74 -9.31 3.29
C ARG A 96 15.97 -9.81 4.50
N ALA A 97 14.83 -10.44 4.25
CA ALA A 97 14.11 -11.15 5.29
C ALA A 97 14.98 -12.29 5.85
N PRO A 98 14.91 -12.60 7.16
CA PRO A 98 15.65 -13.71 7.76
C PRO A 98 15.37 -15.06 7.08
N LEU A 99 14.13 -15.24 6.61
CA LEU A 99 13.69 -16.41 5.85
C LEU A 99 12.93 -15.94 4.61
N PRO A 100 13.31 -16.40 3.40
CA PRO A 100 12.53 -16.15 2.20
C PRO A 100 11.14 -16.78 2.31
N MET A 101 10.12 -16.00 1.96
CA MET A 101 8.72 -16.42 1.96
C MET A 101 8.25 -16.55 0.52
N HIS A 102 7.74 -17.72 0.12
CA HIS A 102 7.17 -17.92 -1.21
C HIS A 102 5.92 -18.80 -1.08
N GLY A 103 4.74 -18.19 -1.17
CA GLY A 103 3.46 -18.88 -1.02
C GLY A 103 3.18 -19.41 0.38
N LYS A 104 3.86 -18.86 1.40
CA LYS A 104 3.69 -19.30 2.79
C LYS A 104 2.66 -18.45 3.50
N ILE A 105 1.84 -19.09 4.33
CA ILE A 105 0.89 -18.43 5.23
C ILE A 105 1.62 -18.06 6.52
N SER A 106 1.32 -16.90 7.08
CA SER A 106 1.80 -16.50 8.41
C SER A 106 0.71 -15.81 9.20
N THR A 107 0.74 -16.00 10.51
CA THR A 107 -0.06 -15.23 11.45
C THR A 107 0.46 -13.80 11.55
N ILE A 108 -0.45 -12.83 11.41
CA ILE A 108 -0.15 -11.40 11.46
C ILE A 108 -1.02 -10.76 12.54
N SER A 109 -0.38 -10.13 13.53
CA SER A 109 -1.03 -9.37 14.58
C SER A 109 -1.19 -7.90 14.18
N HIS A 110 -2.31 -7.28 14.56
CA HIS A 110 -2.63 -5.88 14.25
C HIS A 110 -3.54 -5.26 15.34
N HIS A 111 -3.86 -3.97 15.21
CA HIS A 111 -4.59 -3.20 16.23
C HIS A 111 -6.07 -2.90 15.90
N ALA A 112 -6.71 -3.72 15.05
CA ALA A 112 -8.11 -3.58 14.63
C ALA A 112 -8.59 -2.17 14.23
N ARG A 113 -7.70 -1.34 13.69
CA ARG A 113 -7.96 0.06 13.28
C ARG A 113 -7.40 0.35 11.89
N GLY A 114 -7.74 1.52 11.33
CA GLY A 114 -7.23 1.94 10.03
C GLY A 114 -7.55 0.89 8.95
N LEU A 115 -6.51 0.37 8.29
CA LEU A 115 -6.64 -0.73 7.33
C LEU A 115 -7.32 -1.98 7.90
N PHE A 116 -7.19 -2.24 9.20
CA PHE A 116 -7.71 -3.42 9.87
C PHE A 116 -9.00 -3.16 10.65
N HIS A 117 -9.67 -2.02 10.42
CA HIS A 117 -10.95 -1.74 11.05
C HIS A 117 -11.97 -2.85 10.74
N GLY A 118 -12.65 -3.35 11.78
CA GLY A 118 -13.63 -4.44 11.65
C GLY A 118 -13.03 -5.84 11.48
N VAL A 119 -11.71 -5.99 11.62
CA VAL A 119 -11.02 -7.29 11.67
C VAL A 119 -10.68 -7.60 13.12
N ASN A 120 -11.10 -8.76 13.62
CA ASN A 120 -10.90 -9.16 15.02
C ASN A 120 -9.80 -10.21 15.14
N GLY A 121 -8.84 -9.97 16.04
CA GLY A 121 -7.74 -10.90 16.29
C GLY A 121 -6.71 -10.93 15.15
N PRO A 122 -5.68 -11.78 15.26
CA PRO A 122 -4.68 -11.92 14.20
C PRO A 122 -5.29 -12.58 12.95
N ILE A 123 -4.67 -12.34 11.81
CA ILE A 123 -5.07 -12.91 10.51
C ILE A 123 -4.03 -13.88 9.97
N GLN A 124 -4.48 -14.84 9.17
CA GLN A 124 -3.63 -15.67 8.30
C GLN A 124 -3.50 -15.01 6.92
N ALA A 125 -2.27 -14.68 6.51
CA ALA A 125 -2.04 -14.06 5.21
C ALA A 125 -0.86 -14.66 4.44
N THR A 126 -0.98 -14.67 3.12
CA THR A 126 0.04 -15.19 2.22
C THR A 126 1.18 -14.20 2.01
N ARG A 127 2.42 -14.70 2.03
CA ARG A 127 3.66 -13.93 1.86
C ARG A 127 4.51 -14.50 0.73
N TYR A 128 5.01 -13.62 -0.14
CA TYR A 128 5.87 -13.96 -1.30
C TYR A 128 7.20 -13.19 -1.36
N HIS A 129 7.58 -12.50 -0.27
CA HIS A 129 8.72 -11.60 -0.28
C HIS A 129 10.02 -12.23 0.26
N SER A 130 11.13 -11.69 -0.21
CA SER A 130 12.49 -11.96 0.27
C SER A 130 13.15 -10.71 0.88
N LEU A 131 12.47 -9.56 0.77
CA LEU A 131 12.90 -8.25 1.25
C LEU A 131 11.82 -7.67 2.16
N ILE A 132 12.24 -6.91 3.16
CA ILE A 132 11.37 -6.24 4.11
C ILE A 132 11.93 -4.86 4.46
N VAL A 133 11.08 -3.99 4.96
CA VAL A 133 11.53 -2.77 5.67
C VAL A 133 12.16 -3.19 6.99
N ALA A 134 13.40 -2.78 7.26
CA ALA A 134 14.09 -3.05 8.51
C ALA A 134 13.41 -2.29 9.65
N ARG A 135 13.02 -3.02 10.70
CA ARG A 135 12.23 -2.47 11.82
C ARG A 135 12.97 -1.36 12.55
N GLU A 136 14.27 -1.52 12.71
CA GLU A 136 15.18 -0.63 13.42
C GLU A 136 15.36 0.70 12.68
N SER A 137 15.18 0.69 11.35
CA SER A 137 15.26 1.86 10.48
C SER A 137 13.90 2.50 10.18
N CYS A 138 12.80 1.96 10.73
CA CYS A 138 11.47 2.42 10.39
C CYS A 138 11.31 3.91 10.80
N PRO A 139 11.04 4.82 9.86
CA PRO A 139 10.94 6.26 10.12
C PRO A 139 9.84 6.58 11.14
N THR A 140 10.03 7.64 11.92
CA THR A 140 9.08 8.05 12.96
C THR A 140 7.72 8.47 12.43
N GLU A 141 7.67 8.92 11.18
CA GLU A 141 6.49 9.35 10.44
C GLU A 141 5.59 8.19 10.03
N LEU A 142 6.13 6.97 10.02
CA LEU A 142 5.40 5.74 9.75
C LEU A 142 5.11 5.00 11.05
N GLU A 143 3.88 4.50 11.16
CA GLU A 143 3.42 3.67 12.26
C GLU A 143 3.29 2.22 11.79
N ILE A 144 3.82 1.29 12.61
CA ILE A 144 3.74 -0.15 12.34
C ILE A 144 2.36 -0.63 12.78
N GLU A 145 1.47 -0.86 11.82
CA GLU A 145 0.07 -1.24 12.08
C GLU A 145 -0.11 -2.76 12.25
N ALA A 146 0.82 -3.55 11.70
CA ALA A 146 0.80 -4.99 11.82
C ALA A 146 2.21 -5.58 11.78
N ALA A 147 2.40 -6.71 12.45
CA ALA A 147 3.65 -7.45 12.47
C ALA A 147 3.44 -8.96 12.65
N THR A 148 4.43 -9.76 12.29
CA THR A 148 4.53 -11.16 12.68
C THR A 148 5.03 -11.29 14.14
N GLU A 149 4.96 -12.51 14.70
CA GLU A 149 5.44 -12.80 16.06
C GLU A 149 6.92 -12.44 16.28
N ASP A 150 7.76 -12.65 15.26
CA ASP A 150 9.18 -12.29 15.25
C ASP A 150 9.43 -10.81 14.90
N GLY A 151 8.38 -9.98 14.86
CA GLY A 151 8.49 -8.53 14.75
C GLY A 151 8.66 -7.97 13.34
N GLN A 152 8.58 -8.80 12.28
CA GLN A 152 8.67 -8.31 10.91
C GLN A 152 7.48 -7.41 10.57
N ILE A 153 7.74 -6.24 9.99
CA ILE A 153 6.71 -5.26 9.63
C ILE A 153 5.80 -5.81 8.53
N MET A 154 4.51 -5.94 8.84
CA MET A 154 3.50 -6.46 7.92
C MET A 154 2.53 -5.40 7.40
N ALA A 155 2.44 -4.25 8.06
CA ALA A 155 1.70 -3.10 7.56
C ALA A 155 2.26 -1.80 8.11
N LEU A 156 2.19 -0.75 7.30
CA LEU A 156 2.60 0.61 7.64
C LEU A 156 1.47 1.59 7.33
N SER A 157 1.35 2.64 8.14
CA SER A 157 0.52 3.81 7.89
C SER A 157 1.36 5.07 8.13
N HIS A 158 1.17 6.12 7.34
CA HIS A 158 1.73 7.42 7.69
C HIS A 158 0.87 8.09 8.76
N ARG A 159 1.50 8.75 9.74
CA ARG A 159 0.79 9.34 10.89
C ARG A 159 -0.19 10.46 10.52
N SER A 160 0.09 11.21 9.46
CA SER A 160 -0.69 12.39 9.05
C SER A 160 -1.12 12.41 7.57
N LEU A 161 -0.63 11.47 6.76
CA LEU A 161 -0.83 11.46 5.30
C LEU A 161 -1.62 10.21 4.93
N PRO A 162 -2.40 10.22 3.83
CA PRO A 162 -3.23 9.10 3.39
C PRO A 162 -2.41 7.96 2.74
N VAL A 163 -1.25 7.64 3.31
CA VAL A 163 -0.31 6.64 2.80
C VAL A 163 -0.36 5.40 3.69
N HIS A 164 -0.64 4.26 3.08
CA HIS A 164 -0.81 2.99 3.77
C HIS A 164 -0.17 1.86 2.97
N GLY A 165 0.18 0.76 3.61
CA GLY A 165 0.63 -0.42 2.88
C GLY A 165 0.62 -1.69 3.70
N VAL A 166 0.71 -2.81 3.01
CA VAL A 166 0.84 -4.15 3.58
C VAL A 166 1.96 -4.94 2.89
N GLN A 167 2.72 -5.71 3.67
CA GLN A 167 3.84 -6.51 3.17
C GLN A 167 3.38 -7.87 2.62
N PHE A 168 2.24 -8.36 3.11
CA PHE A 168 1.57 -9.57 2.64
C PHE A 168 0.67 -9.26 1.44
N HIS A 169 0.07 -10.30 0.86
CA HIS A 169 -0.74 -10.22 -0.35
C HIS A 169 -2.24 -10.31 -0.02
N PRO A 170 -2.96 -9.20 0.21
CA PRO A 170 -4.40 -9.22 0.50
C PRO A 170 -5.23 -9.74 -0.69
N GLU A 171 -4.68 -9.71 -1.90
CA GLU A 171 -5.30 -10.22 -3.12
C GLU A 171 -5.22 -11.75 -3.28
N SER A 172 -4.38 -12.41 -2.47
CA SER A 172 -4.29 -13.87 -2.48
C SER A 172 -5.56 -14.48 -1.88
N ILE A 173 -6.12 -15.49 -2.55
CA ILE A 173 -7.30 -16.26 -2.09
C ILE A 173 -7.06 -16.88 -0.70
N ALA A 174 -5.82 -17.25 -0.39
CA ALA A 174 -5.44 -17.82 0.91
C ALA A 174 -5.22 -16.79 2.02
N SER A 175 -5.35 -15.48 1.73
CA SER A 175 -5.25 -14.43 2.74
C SER A 175 -6.64 -14.10 3.30
N GLU A 176 -6.74 -14.07 4.62
CA GLU A 176 -7.96 -13.65 5.30
C GLU A 176 -8.17 -12.14 5.19
N HIS A 177 -9.43 -11.72 5.12
CA HIS A 177 -9.86 -10.32 5.22
C HIS A 177 -9.29 -9.34 4.16
N GLY A 178 -8.69 -9.83 3.07
CA GLY A 178 -8.13 -8.99 2.01
C GLY A 178 -9.10 -7.96 1.43
N ALA A 179 -10.34 -8.38 1.14
CA ALA A 179 -11.41 -7.49 0.68
C ALA A 179 -11.77 -6.41 1.71
N THR A 180 -11.75 -6.75 3.01
CA THR A 180 -12.03 -5.80 4.10
C THR A 180 -10.92 -4.76 4.20
N ILE A 181 -9.66 -5.18 4.12
CA ILE A 181 -8.49 -4.29 4.16
C ILE A 181 -8.54 -3.27 3.03
N LEU A 182 -8.79 -3.72 1.80
CA LEU A 182 -8.90 -2.83 0.65
C LEU A 182 -10.12 -1.91 0.75
N ARG A 183 -11.26 -2.40 1.22
CA ARG A 183 -12.45 -1.57 1.48
C ARG A 183 -12.15 -0.45 2.49
N ASN A 184 -11.40 -0.76 3.54
CA ASN A 184 -10.99 0.21 4.54
C ASN A 184 -10.05 1.27 3.94
N PHE A 185 -9.11 0.88 3.09
CA PHE A 185 -8.29 1.82 2.33
C PHE A 185 -9.13 2.74 1.45
N LEU A 186 -10.05 2.20 0.64
CA LEU A 186 -10.92 3.01 -0.22
C LEU A 186 -11.75 4.01 0.60
N GLY A 187 -12.28 3.60 1.75
CA GLY A 187 -12.99 4.51 2.65
C GLY A 187 -12.09 5.58 3.29
N LEU A 188 -10.82 5.27 3.58
CA LEU A 188 -9.83 6.25 4.06
C LEU A 188 -9.51 7.27 2.96
N ALA A 189 -9.31 6.80 1.73
CA ALA A 189 -9.05 7.65 0.57
C ALA A 189 -10.21 8.62 0.31
N GLU A 190 -11.45 8.14 0.34
CA GLU A 190 -12.64 8.96 0.14
C GLU A 190 -12.77 10.08 1.19
N ARG A 191 -12.58 9.73 2.47
CA ARG A 191 -12.64 10.72 3.57
C ARG A 191 -11.53 11.77 3.46
N TRP A 192 -10.35 11.38 3.00
CA TRP A 192 -9.25 12.32 2.80
C TRP A 192 -9.60 13.33 1.70
N SER A 193 -10.07 12.86 0.54
CA SER A 193 -10.48 13.74 -0.58
C SER A 193 -11.58 14.72 -0.17
N GLN A 194 -12.61 14.25 0.52
CA GLN A 194 -13.69 15.12 1.04
C GLN A 194 -13.16 16.19 2.01
N THR A 195 -12.10 15.89 2.76
CA THR A 195 -11.49 16.85 3.69
C THR A 195 -10.70 17.93 2.92
N GLN A 196 -9.97 17.54 1.87
CA GLN A 196 -9.24 18.49 1.01
C GLN A 196 -10.21 19.43 0.27
N ASP A 197 -11.30 18.88 -0.29
CA ASP A 197 -12.32 19.69 -0.98
C ASP A 197 -12.94 20.73 -0.06
N ARG A 198 -13.25 20.35 1.18
CA ARG A 198 -13.79 21.27 2.20
C ARG A 198 -12.80 22.35 2.60
N ALA A 199 -11.50 22.00 2.72
CA ALA A 199 -10.46 22.97 3.02
C ALA A 199 -10.33 24.01 1.89
N ALA A 200 -10.28 23.57 0.64
CA ALA A 200 -10.19 24.45 -0.54
C ALA A 200 -11.39 25.40 -0.67
N LEU A 201 -12.60 24.93 -0.38
CA LEU A 201 -13.81 25.78 -0.36
C LEU A 201 -13.79 26.82 0.77
N SER A 202 -13.13 26.54 1.90
CA SER A 202 -13.03 27.48 3.01
C SER A 202 -11.96 28.56 2.81
N GLU A 203 -10.92 28.30 2.02
CA GLU A 203 -9.87 29.28 1.68
C GLU A 203 -10.30 30.28 0.60
N THR A 204 -11.38 29.97 -0.12
CA THR A 204 -11.91 30.78 -1.23
C THR A 204 -13.12 31.64 -0.85
N ALA A 205 -13.59 31.56 0.41
CA ALA A 205 -14.73 32.30 0.96
C ALA A 205 -14.25 33.45 1.87
#